data_AF-A0A2A2HU13-F1
#
_entry.id   AF-A0A2A2HU13-F1
#
_cell.length_a   1.000
_cell.length_b   1.000
_cell.length_c   1.000
_cell.angle_alpha   90.00
_cell.angle_beta   90.00
_cell.angle_gamma   90.00
#
_symmetry.space_group_name_H-M   'P 1'
#
loop_
_entity.id
_entity.type
_entity.pdbx_description
1 polymer ?
#
loop_
_entity_poly.entity_id
_entity_poly.type
_entity_poly.pdbx_seq_one_letter_code
_entity_poly.pdbx_strand_id
1 'polypeptide(L)'
;MKTRNSLLIGIVIGLVLFGFFEYLELDQTYGGIIGALIVGTLIGKIIGKDSEKYAFFSIFTYNLIGWILVFLLTSDGKIALQYGGIALSALVGFLLIMVFFYSIIGSFGAFVASNLSRNKEDEGL
;
A
#
# COMPACT_ATOMS: atom_id res chain seq x y z
N MET A 1 -4.80 9.00 -19.36
CA MET A 1 -5.92 8.21 -18.77
C MET A 1 -5.46 6.91 -18.13
N LYS A 2 -4.63 6.08 -18.79
CA LYS A 2 -4.12 4.79 -18.25
C LYS A 2 -3.52 4.92 -16.83
N THR A 3 -2.55 5.82 -16.64
CA THR A 3 -1.81 5.99 -15.37
C THR A 3 -2.64 6.52 -14.20
N ARG A 4 -3.50 7.53 -14.41
CA ARG A 4 -4.39 8.06 -13.37
C ARG A 4 -5.39 7.00 -12.89
N ASN A 5 -5.94 6.23 -13.83
CA ASN A 5 -6.87 5.16 -13.49
C ASN A 5 -6.14 4.03 -12.74
N SER A 6 -4.91 3.68 -13.13
CA SER A 6 -4.11 2.67 -12.43
C SER A 6 -3.79 3.05 -10.98
N LEU A 7 -3.49 4.33 -10.70
CA LEU A 7 -3.25 4.79 -9.33
C LEU A 7 -4.51 4.66 -8.47
N LEU A 8 -5.67 5.06 -8.99
CA LEU A 8 -6.94 4.89 -8.28
C LEU A 8 -7.30 3.41 -8.06
N ILE A 9 -7.08 2.56 -9.08
CA ILE A 9 -7.29 1.11 -8.97
C ILE A 9 -6.41 0.52 -7.87
N GLY A 10 -5.13 0.89 -7.83
CA GLY A 10 -4.23 0.43 -6.79
C GLY A 10 -4.65 0.87 -5.38
N ILE A 11 -5.17 2.10 -5.24
CA ILE A 11 -5.70 2.57 -3.96
C ILE A 11 -6.91 1.75 -3.53
N VAL A 12 -7.87 1.55 -4.44
CA VAL A 12 -9.10 0.80 -4.15
C VAL A 12 -8.78 -0.66 -3.79
N ILE A 13 -7.95 -1.34 -4.58
CA ILE A 13 -7.53 -2.72 -4.31
C ILE A 13 -6.78 -2.78 -2.97
N GLY A 14 -5.87 -1.83 -2.71
CA GLY A 14 -5.14 -1.76 -1.46
C GLY A 14 -6.04 -1.59 -0.24
N LEU A 15 -7.06 -0.73 -0.32
CA LEU A 15 -8.06 -0.57 0.75
C LEU A 15 -8.87 -1.85 0.98
N VAL A 16 -9.28 -2.54 -0.10
CA VAL A 16 -9.98 -3.83 0.01
C VAL A 16 -9.10 -4.86 0.71
N LEU A 17 -7.82 -4.96 0.31
CA LEU A 17 -6.86 -5.87 0.95
C LEU A 17 -6.61 -5.51 2.41
N PHE A 18 -6.49 -4.22 2.73
CA PHE A 18 -6.29 -3.75 4.10
C PHE A 18 -7.42 -4.24 5.01
N GLY A 19 -8.68 -3.96 4.64
CA GLY A 19 -9.83 -4.40 5.43
C GLY A 19 -10.02 -5.92 5.44
N PHE A 20 -9.67 -6.61 4.34
CA PHE A 20 -9.72 -8.07 4.27
C PHE A 20 -8.69 -8.74 5.19
N PHE A 21 -7.47 -8.22 5.27
CA PHE A 21 -6.44 -8.76 6.16
C PHE A 21 -6.75 -8.50 7.63
N GLU A 22 -7.33 -7.35 7.94
CA GLU A 22 -7.86 -7.06 9.29
C GLU A 22 -8.97 -8.05 9.66
N TYR A 23 -9.90 -8.34 8.75
CA TYR A 23 -10.96 -9.33 8.96
C TYR A 23 -10.42 -10.75 9.20
N LEU A 24 -9.31 -11.11 8.55
CA LEU A 24 -8.63 -12.40 8.74
C LEU A 24 -7.75 -12.44 9.99
N GLU A 25 -7.70 -11.37 10.80
CA GLU A 25 -6.81 -11.23 11.96
C GLU A 25 -5.34 -11.49 11.62
N LEU A 26 -4.94 -11.20 10.39
CA LEU A 26 -3.53 -11.28 10.00
C LEU A 26 -2.76 -10.21 10.75
N ASP A 27 -1.56 -10.59 11.20
CA ASP A 27 -0.63 -9.62 11.75
C ASP A 27 -0.43 -8.47 10.74
N GLN A 28 -0.63 -7.26 11.24
CA GLN A 28 -0.74 -6.07 10.42
C GLN A 28 0.55 -5.76 9.67
N THR A 29 1.70 -6.19 10.22
CA THR A 29 2.99 -6.03 9.56
C THR A 29 3.07 -6.91 8.32
N TYR A 30 2.73 -8.19 8.46
CA TYR A 30 2.74 -9.14 7.35
C TYR A 30 1.65 -8.81 6.32
N GLY A 31 0.46 -8.43 6.77
CA GLY A 31 -0.63 -7.96 5.90
C GLY A 31 -0.22 -6.76 5.04
N GLY A 32 0.46 -5.78 5.65
CA GLY A 32 1.01 -4.61 4.94
C GLY A 32 2.04 -5.00 3.87
N ILE A 33 2.97 -5.91 4.19
CA ILE A 33 3.99 -6.39 3.23
C ILE A 33 3.32 -7.13 2.07
N ILE A 34 2.42 -8.07 2.35
CA ILE A 34 1.72 -8.86 1.32
C ILE A 34 0.88 -7.95 0.44
N GLY A 35 0.14 -7.01 1.03
CA GLY A 35 -0.67 -6.03 0.31
C GLY A 35 0.17 -5.14 -0.60
N ALA A 36 1.32 -4.64 -0.11
CA ALA A 36 2.25 -3.86 -0.89
C ALA A 36 2.81 -4.64 -2.10
N LEU A 37 3.17 -5.91 -1.91
CA LEU A 37 3.65 -6.77 -3.00
C LEU A 37 2.56 -6.98 -4.06
N ILE A 38 1.33 -7.33 -3.65
CA ILE A 38 0.22 -7.56 -4.59
C ILE A 38 -0.09 -6.29 -5.39
N VAL A 39 -0.30 -5.16 -4.71
CA VAL A 39 -0.65 -3.88 -5.37
C VAL A 39 0.51 -3.40 -6.25
N GLY A 40 1.75 -3.50 -5.76
CA GLY A 40 2.95 -3.13 -6.50
C GLY A 40 3.10 -3.93 -7.79
N THR A 41 3.07 -5.26 -7.71
CA THR A 41 3.15 -6.14 -8.88
C THR A 41 2.02 -5.86 -9.88
N LEU A 42 0.79 -5.64 -9.40
CA LEU A 42 -0.37 -5.39 -10.25
C LEU A 42 -0.23 -4.05 -11.00
N ILE A 43 0.19 -2.98 -10.32
CA ILE A 43 0.51 -1.70 -10.95
C ILE A 43 1.65 -1.84 -11.96
N GLY A 44 2.70 -2.59 -11.61
CA GLY A 44 3.85 -2.85 -12.49
C GLY A 44 3.44 -3.51 -13.81
N LYS A 45 2.55 -4.50 -13.75
CA LYS A 45 2.00 -5.16 -14.95
C LYS A 45 1.10 -4.24 -15.79
N ILE A 46 0.26 -3.41 -15.16
CA ILE A 46 -0.73 -2.59 -15.89
C ILE A 46 -0.07 -1.37 -16.57
N ILE A 47 0.84 -0.70 -15.86
CA ILE A 47 1.50 0.51 -16.36
C ILE A 47 2.73 0.18 -17.19
N GLY A 48 3.50 -0.85 -16.80
CA GLY A 48 4.78 -1.18 -17.43
C GLY A 48 5.91 -0.26 -16.93
N LYS A 49 6.65 0.33 -17.86
CA LYS A 49 7.81 1.18 -17.55
C LYS A 49 7.40 2.41 -16.71
N ASP A 50 8.27 2.79 -15.78
CA ASP A 50 8.10 3.96 -14.89
C ASP A 50 6.88 3.85 -13.94
N SER A 51 6.49 2.61 -13.59
CA SER A 51 5.35 2.28 -12.73
C SER A 51 5.64 2.42 -11.23
N GLU A 52 6.90 2.50 -10.84
CA GLU A 52 7.39 2.45 -9.46
C GLU A 52 6.84 3.60 -8.62
N LYS A 53 6.80 4.81 -9.19
CA LYS A 53 6.25 6.00 -8.52
C LYS A 53 4.75 5.90 -8.30
N TYR A 54 4.02 5.28 -9.24
CA TYR A 54 2.58 5.10 -9.11
C TYR A 54 2.26 4.05 -8.05
N ALA A 55 3.05 2.98 -7.98
CA ALA A 55 2.97 2.00 -6.91
C ALA A 55 3.28 2.63 -5.55
N PHE A 56 4.35 3.44 -5.48
CA PHE A 56 4.75 4.16 -4.27
C PHE A 56 3.58 4.97 -3.71
N PHE A 57 3.04 5.89 -4.52
CA PHE A 57 1.97 6.79 -4.11
C PHE A 57 0.67 6.05 -3.82
N SER A 58 0.32 5.06 -4.64
CA SER A 58 -0.88 4.26 -4.40
C SER A 58 -0.82 3.57 -3.04
N ILE A 59 0.31 2.92 -2.74
CA ILE A 59 0.50 2.19 -1.48
C ILE A 59 0.55 3.13 -0.29
N PHE A 60 1.23 4.26 -0.45
CA PHE A 60 1.31 5.28 0.58
C PHE A 60 -0.09 5.79 0.91
N THR A 61 -0.87 6.14 -0.12
CA THR A 61 -2.19 6.73 0.04
C THR A 61 -3.20 5.75 0.64
N TYR A 62 -3.29 4.50 0.16
CA TYR A 62 -4.29 3.58 0.74
C TYR A 62 -3.97 3.23 2.19
N ASN A 63 -2.68 3.08 2.55
CA ASN A 63 -2.32 2.80 3.94
C ASN A 63 -2.65 3.99 4.84
N LEU A 64 -2.37 5.22 4.38
CA LEU A 64 -2.72 6.43 5.13
C LEU A 64 -4.24 6.51 5.36
N ILE A 65 -5.03 6.29 4.32
CA ILE A 65 -6.50 6.27 4.42
C ILE A 65 -6.94 5.15 5.38
N GLY A 66 -6.43 3.93 5.22
CA GLY A 66 -6.75 2.79 6.07
C GLY A 66 -6.51 3.08 7.55
N TRP A 67 -5.33 3.59 7.88
CA TRP A 67 -5.00 3.98 9.26
C TRP A 67 -5.86 5.12 9.80
N ILE A 68 -6.16 6.13 8.98
CA ILE A 68 -7.11 7.19 9.38
C ILE A 68 -8.48 6.58 9.70
N LEU A 69 -8.97 5.65 8.88
CA LEU A 69 -10.24 4.97 9.14
C LEU A 69 -10.18 4.14 10.43
N VAL A 70 -9.09 3.41 10.68
CA VAL A 70 -8.89 2.68 11.94
C VAL A 70 -8.97 3.64 13.14
N PHE A 71 -8.26 4.76 13.10
CA PHE A 71 -8.29 5.77 14.17
C PHE A 71 -9.69 6.34 14.42
N LEU A 72 -10.46 6.58 13.36
CA LEU A 72 -11.77 7.22 13.46
C LEU A 72 -12.92 6.25 13.77
N LEU A 73 -12.82 4.99 13.35
CA LEU A 73 -13.94 4.04 13.38
C LEU A 73 -13.83 2.98 14.48
N THR A 74 -12.62 2.64 14.93
CA THR A 74 -12.42 1.61 15.97
C THR A 74 -12.42 2.20 17.38
N SER A 75 -12.77 1.39 18.40
CA SER A 75 -12.67 1.79 19.80
C SER A 75 -11.24 2.14 20.18
N ASP A 76 -10.29 1.30 19.78
CA ASP A 76 -8.88 1.40 20.16
C ASP A 76 -8.23 2.61 19.49
N GLY A 77 -8.58 2.86 18.24
CA GLY A 77 -8.20 4.06 17.50
C GLY A 77 -8.68 5.34 18.17
N LYS A 78 -9.95 5.38 18.60
CA LYS A 78 -10.51 6.54 19.32
C LYS A 78 -9.83 6.74 20.68
N ILE A 79 -9.56 5.66 21.40
CA ILE A 79 -8.83 5.71 22.67
C ILE A 79 -7.42 6.28 22.44
N ALA A 80 -6.69 5.79 21.44
CA ALA A 80 -5.36 6.29 21.09
C ALA A 80 -5.37 7.80 20.80
N LEU A 81 -6.39 8.29 20.08
CA LEU A 81 -6.56 9.73 19.81
C LEU A 81 -6.87 10.55 21.08
N GLN A 82 -7.62 9.98 22.03
CA GLN A 82 -7.98 10.66 23.29
C GLN A 82 -6.80 10.79 24.26
N TYR A 83 -5.90 9.80 24.30
CA TYR A 83 -4.72 9.85 25.17
C TYR A 83 -3.77 11.02 24.81
N GLY A 84 -3.70 11.38 23.53
CA GLY A 84 -2.93 12.53 23.05
C GLY A 84 -1.43 12.52 23.44
N GLY A 85 -0.79 13.68 23.30
CA GLY A 85 0.58 13.89 23.77
C GLY A 85 1.67 13.13 22.99
N ILE A 86 2.78 12.82 23.68
CA ILE A 86 4.00 12.26 23.08
C ILE A 86 3.77 10.83 22.55
N ALA A 87 2.94 10.04 23.24
CA ALA A 87 2.65 8.67 22.84
C ALA A 87 1.93 8.60 21.48
N LEU A 88 0.94 9.48 21.25
CA LEU A 88 0.25 9.58 19.96
C LEU A 88 1.21 10.01 18.84
N SER A 89 2.06 11.00 19.11
CA SER A 89 3.08 11.45 18.13
C SER A 89 4.06 10.35 17.77
N ALA A 90 4.53 9.56 18.75
CA ALA A 90 5.42 8.43 18.51
C ALA A 90 4.73 7.33 17.70
N LEU A 91 3.47 7.01 18.01
CA LEU A 91 2.67 6.04 17.25
C LEU A 91 2.48 6.50 15.80
N VAL A 92 2.07 7.74 15.57
CA VAL A 92 1.90 8.29 14.22
C VAL A 92 3.22 8.29 13.45
N GLY A 93 4.33 8.66 14.10
CA GLY A 93 5.66 8.60 13.51
C GLY A 93 6.05 7.18 13.09
N PHE A 94 5.84 6.20 13.97
CA PHE A 94 6.08 4.79 13.66
C PHE A 94 5.22 4.30 12.50
N LEU A 95 3.92 4.63 12.50
CA LEU A 95 3.02 4.28 11.40
C LEU A 95 3.48 4.88 10.08
N LEU A 96 3.87 6.15 10.05
CA LEU A 96 4.37 6.79 8.83
C LEU A 96 5.63 6.10 8.30
N ILE A 97 6.54 5.68 9.18
CA ILE A 97 7.72 4.91 8.80
C ILE A 97 7.30 3.58 8.15
N MET A 98 6.37 2.85 8.77
CA MET A 98 5.88 1.58 8.23
C MET A 98 5.19 1.75 6.87
N VAL A 99 4.31 2.76 6.74
CA VAL A 99 3.67 3.09 5.46
C VAL A 99 4.70 3.40 4.38
N PHE A 100 5.75 4.15 4.73
CA PHE A 100 6.84 4.44 3.80
C PHE A 100 7.61 3.18 3.38
N PHE A 101 7.90 2.27 4.32
CA PHE A 101 8.53 0.99 4.02
C PHE A 101 7.67 0.14 3.08
N TYR A 102 6.36 0.04 3.32
CA TYR A 102 5.45 -0.69 2.43
C TYR A 102 5.45 -0.10 1.02
N SER A 103 5.46 1.23 0.90
CA SER A 103 5.57 1.89 -0.40
C SER A 103 6.86 1.53 -1.13
N ILE A 104 8.00 1.46 -0.44
CA ILE A 104 9.27 1.02 -1.04
C ILE A 104 9.16 -0.43 -1.53
N ILE A 105 8.63 -1.34 -0.71
CA ILE A 105 8.49 -2.77 -1.04
C ILE A 105 7.64 -2.93 -2.30
N GLY A 106 6.48 -2.27 -2.36
CA GLY A 106 5.62 -2.39 -3.52
C GLY A 106 6.16 -1.68 -4.77
N SER A 107 6.89 -0.58 -4.62
CA SER A 107 7.64 0.01 -5.75
C SER A 107 8.67 -0.95 -6.33
N PHE A 108 9.39 -1.69 -5.47
CA PHE A 108 10.29 -2.74 -5.93
C PHE A 108 9.51 -3.89 -6.63
N GLY A 109 8.37 -4.30 -6.08
CA GLY A 109 7.48 -5.26 -6.72
C GLY A 109 6.98 -4.81 -8.10
N ALA A 110 6.70 -3.52 -8.26
CA ALA A 110 6.31 -2.92 -9.55
C ALA A 110 7.47 -2.93 -10.55
N PHE A 111 8.68 -2.55 -10.11
CA PHE A 111 9.90 -2.60 -10.92
C PHE A 111 10.18 -4.02 -11.44
N VAL A 112 10.11 -5.02 -10.57
CA VAL A 112 10.34 -6.42 -10.95
C VAL A 112 9.29 -6.87 -11.97
N ALA A 113 8.01 -6.59 -11.70
CA ALA A 113 6.91 -7.00 -12.56
C ALA A 113 6.92 -6.32 -13.94
N SER A 114 7.30 -5.04 -14.01
CA SER A 114 7.37 -4.29 -15.26
C SER A 114 8.50 -4.80 -16.15
N ASN A 115 9.68 -5.09 -15.59
CA ASN A 115 10.80 -5.64 -16.34
C ASN A 115 10.54 -7.08 -16.82
N LEU A 116 9.92 -7.92 -15.99
CA LEU A 116 9.50 -9.27 -16.39
C LEU A 116 8.48 -9.25 -17.53
N SER A 117 7.54 -8.31 -17.51
CA SER A 117 6.51 -8.20 -18.56
C SER A 117 7.14 -7.76 -19.88
N ARG A 118 8.10 -6.83 -19.83
CA ARG A 118 8.82 -6.38 -21.03
C ARG A 118 9.67 -7.49 -21.65
N ASN A 119 10.37 -8.28 -20.84
CA ASN A 119 11.15 -9.40 -21.38
C ASN A 119 10.27 -10.42 -22.13
N LYS A 120 9.02 -10.63 -21.69
CA LYS A 120 8.09 -11.51 -22.41
C LYS A 120 7.60 -10.92 -23.74
N GLU A 121 7.35 -9.60 -23.78
CA GLU A 121 6.99 -8.90 -25.01
C GLU A 121 8.15 -8.89 -26.02
N ASP A 122 9.40 -8.73 -25.54
CA ASP A 122 10.62 -8.75 -26.38
C ASP A 122 10.98 -10.17 -26.88
N GLU A 123 10.63 -11.21 -26.13
CA GLU A 123 10.81 -12.63 -26.52
C GLU A 123 9.71 -13.15 -27.47
N GLY A 124 8.71 -12.34 -27.82
CA GLY A 124 7.68 -12.70 -28.80
C GLY A 124 6.72 -13.81 -28.37
N LEU A 125 6.48 -13.94 -27.06
CA LEU A 125 5.48 -14.85 -26.48
C LEU A 125 4.13 -14.17 -26.25
#